data_AF-A0A0A2WPG5-F1
#
_entry.id   AF-A0A0A2WPG5-F1
#
_cell.length_a   1.000
_cell.length_b   1.000
_cell.length_c   1.000
_cell.angle_alpha   90.00
_cell.angle_beta   90.00
_cell.angle_gamma   90.00
#
_symmetry.space_group_name_H-M   'P 1'
#
loop_
_entity.id
_entity.type
_entity.pdbx_description
1 polymer ?
#
loop_
_entity_poly.entity_id
_entity_poly.type
_entity_poly.pdbx_seq_one_letter_code
_entity_poly.pdbx_strand_id
1 'polypeptide(L)'
;MSPACPLLSPLWRFGLRATLLALLVNLALYGLARLLGVPFAVTPPGQGPQEVGWANVALLTALPMLLGLALYAPLRRRTSRAYPLFQGLALLVFVLMAFGPFAATQEGSTRLVLSLLHVPPVLGFLWALWRAEKAGW
;
A
#
# COMPACT_ATOMS: atom_id res chain seq x y z
N MET A 1 -11.59 -28.04 27.12
CA MET A 1 -11.72 -27.31 25.84
C MET A 1 -10.46 -26.49 25.66
N SER A 2 -9.50 -26.97 24.86
CA SER A 2 -8.29 -26.20 24.56
C SER A 2 -8.66 -25.01 23.68
N PRO A 3 -8.32 -23.75 24.04
CA PRO A 3 -8.51 -22.64 23.13
C PRO A 3 -7.63 -22.90 21.91
N ALA A 4 -8.24 -23.03 20.74
CA ALA A 4 -7.51 -23.08 19.48
C ALA A 4 -6.63 -21.82 19.43
N CYS A 5 -5.32 -22.02 19.53
CA CYS A 5 -4.34 -20.95 19.42
C CYS A 5 -4.56 -20.31 18.04
N PRO A 6 -4.96 -19.03 17.94
CA PRO A 6 -5.20 -18.43 16.64
C PRO A 6 -3.87 -18.44 15.87
N LEU A 7 -3.84 -19.15 14.75
CA LEU A 7 -2.65 -19.37 13.90
C LEU A 7 -1.89 -18.09 13.52
N LEU A 8 -2.52 -16.91 13.63
CA LEU A 8 -1.95 -15.60 13.31
C LEU A 8 -2.40 -14.54 14.35
N SER A 9 -1.48 -13.65 14.75
CA SER A 9 -1.79 -12.52 15.62
C SER A 9 -2.80 -11.56 14.98
N PRO A 10 -3.55 -10.76 15.77
CA PRO A 10 -4.50 -9.77 15.24
C PRO A 10 -3.88 -8.84 14.18
N LEU A 11 -2.64 -8.38 14.40
CA LEU A 11 -1.92 -7.57 13.41
C LEU A 11 -1.81 -8.28 12.07
N TRP A 12 -1.28 -9.50 12.04
CA TRP A 12 -1.08 -10.21 10.78
C TRP A 12 -2.40 -10.57 10.11
N ARG A 13 -3.45 -10.90 10.86
CA ARG A 13 -4.77 -11.19 10.30
C ARG A 13 -5.38 -9.97 9.62
N PHE A 14 -5.38 -8.80 10.26
CA PHE A 14 -5.92 -7.58 9.66
C PHE A 14 -5.01 -7.05 8.56
N GLY A 15 -3.70 -7.12 8.76
CA GLY A 15 -2.69 -6.73 7.79
C GLY A 15 -2.80 -7.50 6.48
N LEU A 16 -2.79 -8.83 6.52
CA LEU A 16 -2.92 -9.67 5.31
C LEU A 16 -4.25 -9.43 4.58
N ARG A 17 -5.36 -9.27 5.31
CA ARG A 17 -6.67 -8.95 4.72
C ARG A 17 -6.67 -7.59 4.04
N ALA A 18 -6.09 -6.58 4.68
CA ALA A 18 -5.98 -5.25 4.12
C ALA A 18 -5.09 -5.24 2.87
N THR A 19 -3.95 -5.93 2.92
CA THR A 19 -3.05 -6.08 1.77
C THR A 19 -3.75 -6.77 0.60
N LEU A 20 -4.46 -7.87 0.85
CA LEU A 20 -5.20 -8.57 -0.20
C LEU A 20 -6.29 -7.68 -0.81
N LEU A 21 -7.07 -6.98 0.02
CA LEU A 21 -8.12 -6.10 -0.47
C LEU A 21 -7.56 -4.93 -1.27
N ALA A 22 -6.50 -4.27 -0.78
CA ALA A 22 -5.84 -3.18 -1.48
C ALA A 22 -5.25 -3.66 -2.82
N LEU A 23 -4.64 -4.85 -2.85
CA LEU A 23 -4.14 -5.47 -4.07
C LEU A 23 -5.25 -5.69 -5.09
N LEU A 24 -6.37 -6.31 -4.68
CA LEU A 24 -7.50 -6.57 -5.57
C LEU A 24 -8.10 -5.26 -6.12
N VAL A 25 -8.27 -4.25 -5.27
CA VAL A 25 -8.77 -2.92 -5.69
C VAL A 25 -7.81 -2.27 -6.68
N ASN A 26 -6.50 -2.27 -6.40
CA ASN A 26 -5.51 -1.67 -7.29
C ASN A 26 -5.43 -2.38 -8.65
N LEU A 27 -5.49 -3.72 -8.67
CA LEU A 27 -5.50 -4.48 -9.92
C LEU A 27 -6.77 -4.23 -10.73
N ALA A 28 -7.92 -4.10 -10.07
CA ALA A 28 -9.17 -3.74 -10.74
C ALA A 28 -9.11 -2.32 -11.32
N LEU A 29 -8.62 -1.34 -10.56
CA LEU A 29 -8.43 0.04 -11.03
C LEU A 29 -7.47 0.11 -12.22
N TYR A 30 -6.34 -0.59 -12.14
CA TYR A 30 -5.38 -0.70 -13.23
C TYR A 30 -6.01 -1.32 -14.47
N GLY A 31 -6.71 -2.45 -14.33
CA GLY A 31 -7.39 -3.14 -15.43
C GLY A 31 -8.43 -2.26 -16.10
N LEU A 32 -9.28 -1.59 -15.33
CA LEU A 32 -10.29 -0.65 -15.85
C LEU A 32 -9.63 0.51 -16.60
N ALA A 33 -8.60 1.13 -16.03
CA ALA A 33 -7.88 2.20 -16.71
C ALA A 33 -7.23 1.73 -18.02
N ARG A 34 -6.69 0.51 -18.06
CA ARG A 34 -6.12 -0.07 -19.28
C ARG A 34 -7.19 -0.30 -20.34
N LEU A 35 -8.38 -0.78 -19.95
CA LEU A 35 -9.54 -0.93 -20.84
C LEU A 35 -10.02 0.43 -21.40
N LEU A 36 -9.83 1.51 -20.64
CA LEU A 36 -10.11 2.89 -21.06
C LEU A 36 -8.97 3.52 -21.88
N GLY A 37 -7.94 2.76 -22.24
CA GLY A 37 -6.85 3.23 -23.08
C GLY A 37 -5.73 3.99 -22.37
N VAL A 38 -5.66 3.95 -21.03
CA VAL A 38 -4.57 4.62 -20.29
C VAL A 38 -3.23 3.93 -20.61
N PRO A 39 -2.21 4.67 -21.09
CA PRO A 39 -1.01 4.06 -21.66
C PRO A 39 -0.04 3.51 -20.60
N PHE A 40 -0.07 4.01 -19.37
CA PHE A 40 0.83 3.58 -18.27
C PHE A 40 2.33 3.65 -18.61
N ALA A 41 2.68 4.48 -19.58
CA ALA A 41 4.06 4.78 -19.92
C ALA A 41 4.62 5.84 -18.97
N VAL A 42 5.77 5.54 -18.39
CA VAL A 42 6.50 6.42 -17.48
C VAL A 42 7.97 6.45 -17.88
N THR A 43 8.59 7.61 -17.70
CA THR A 43 10.03 7.81 -17.87
C THR A 43 10.55 8.42 -16.56
N PRO A 44 10.90 7.59 -15.57
CA PRO A 44 11.45 8.12 -14.32
C PRO A 44 12.75 8.90 -14.55
N PRO A 45 13.09 9.83 -13.65
CA PRO A 45 14.34 10.58 -13.75
C PRO A 45 15.57 9.66 -13.86
N GLY A 46 16.38 9.88 -14.90
CA GLY A 46 17.60 9.11 -15.15
C GLY A 46 17.37 7.69 -15.70
N GLN A 47 16.15 7.33 -16.08
CA GLN A 47 15.81 6.01 -16.64
C GLN A 47 15.18 6.17 -18.04
N GLY A 48 15.22 5.09 -18.82
CA GLY A 48 14.52 5.02 -20.10
C GLY A 48 13.00 4.90 -19.93
N PRO A 49 12.22 5.12 -21.00
CA PRO A 49 10.79 4.87 -20.99
C PRO A 49 10.49 3.41 -20.63
N GLN A 50 9.52 3.22 -19.75
CA GLN A 50 9.05 1.91 -19.32
C GLN A 50 7.53 1.91 -19.12
N GLU A 51 6.93 0.74 -19.25
CA GLU A 51 5.50 0.55 -18.99
C GLU A 51 5.28 -0.01 -17.59
N VAL A 52 4.31 0.56 -16.87
CA VAL A 52 3.87 0.00 -15.59
C VAL A 52 2.95 -1.19 -15.85
N GLY A 53 3.50 -2.40 -15.70
CA GLY A 53 2.74 -3.66 -15.81
C GLY A 53 1.97 -4.03 -14.54
N TRP A 54 1.05 -4.98 -14.66
CA TRP A 54 0.26 -5.54 -13.54
C TRP A 54 1.15 -6.11 -12.42
N ALA A 55 2.29 -6.72 -12.77
CA ALA A 55 3.23 -7.26 -11.80
C ALA A 55 3.83 -6.14 -10.92
N ASN A 56 4.15 -4.98 -11.51
CA ASN A 56 4.63 -3.82 -10.77
C ASN A 56 3.55 -3.30 -9.83
N VAL A 57 2.31 -3.18 -10.31
CA VAL A 57 1.16 -2.76 -9.47
C VAL A 57 1.00 -3.70 -8.28
N ALA A 58 1.06 -5.01 -8.51
CA ALA A 58 0.93 -6.00 -7.45
C ALA A 58 2.06 -5.92 -6.43
N LEU A 59 3.31 -5.92 -6.90
CA LEU A 59 4.51 -5.85 -6.05
C LEU A 59 4.55 -4.56 -5.23
N LEU A 60 4.34 -3.41 -5.87
CA LEU A 60 4.38 -2.09 -5.21
C LEU A 60 3.16 -1.83 -4.32
N THR A 61 2.10 -2.63 -4.45
CA THR A 61 0.99 -2.62 -3.48
C THR A 61 1.33 -3.48 -2.26
N ALA A 62 1.67 -4.75 -2.49
CA ALA A 62 1.76 -5.72 -1.41
C ALA A 62 3.04 -5.57 -0.58
N LEU A 63 4.18 -5.38 -1.25
CA LEU A 63 5.48 -5.39 -0.59
C LEU A 63 5.62 -4.25 0.45
N PRO A 64 5.32 -2.98 0.14
CA PRO A 64 5.44 -1.91 1.13
C PRO A 64 4.49 -2.09 2.31
N MET A 65 3.26 -2.57 2.08
CA MET A 65 2.30 -2.84 3.15
C MET A 65 2.81 -3.94 4.10
N LEU A 66 3.30 -5.05 3.55
CA LEU A 66 3.83 -6.16 4.35
C LEU A 66 5.10 -5.77 5.09
N LEU A 67 5.99 -5.01 4.46
CA LEU A 67 7.18 -4.46 5.11
C LEU A 67 6.79 -3.51 6.24
N GLY A 68 5.83 -2.62 6.00
CA GLY A 68 5.30 -1.72 7.03
C GLY A 68 4.77 -2.48 8.24
N LEU A 69 4.01 -3.56 8.03
CA LEU A 69 3.48 -4.41 9.10
C LEU A 69 4.61 -5.15 9.83
N ALA A 70 5.56 -5.71 9.08
CA ALA A 70 6.70 -6.43 9.62
C ALA A 70 7.58 -5.53 10.50
N LEU A 71 7.80 -4.27 10.09
CA LEU A 71 8.59 -3.28 10.84
C LEU A 71 7.80 -2.68 12.01
N TYR A 72 6.49 -2.49 11.85
CA TYR A 72 5.61 -2.04 12.91
C TYR A 72 5.70 -2.99 14.11
N ALA A 73 5.73 -4.29 13.83
CA ALA A 73 5.56 -5.28 14.86
C ALA A 73 6.62 -5.26 15.98
N PRO A 74 7.92 -5.31 15.70
CA PRO A 74 8.96 -5.22 16.72
C PRO A 74 9.01 -3.83 17.37
N LEU A 75 8.68 -2.75 16.65
CA LEU A 75 8.72 -1.40 17.23
C LEU A 75 7.60 -1.21 18.25
N ARG A 76 6.39 -1.69 17.95
CA ARG A 76 5.24 -1.57 18.84
C ARG A 76 5.44 -2.29 20.18
N ARG A 77 6.18 -3.41 20.16
CA ARG A 77 6.60 -4.13 21.37
C ARG A 77 7.57 -3.34 22.24
N ARG A 78 8.32 -2.39 21.66
CA ARG A 78 9.32 -1.57 22.36
C ARG A 78 8.76 -0.21 22.80
N THR A 79 7.76 0.31 22.11
CA THR A 79 7.19 1.62 22.43
C THR A 79 5.73 1.75 22.01
N SER A 80 4.91 2.35 22.88
CA SER A 80 3.52 2.72 22.58
C SER A 80 3.43 3.83 21.53
N ARG A 81 4.51 4.59 21.30
CA ARG A 81 4.56 5.63 20.26
C ARG A 81 4.64 5.07 18.84
N ALA A 82 4.83 3.77 18.66
CA ALA A 82 4.92 3.17 17.33
C ALA A 82 3.66 3.44 16.49
N TYR A 83 2.47 3.40 17.10
CA TYR A 83 1.20 3.62 16.39
C TYR A 83 1.10 5.01 15.72
N PRO A 84 1.24 6.14 16.44
CA PRO A 84 1.21 7.46 15.80
C PRO A 84 2.39 7.69 14.85
N LEU A 85 3.57 7.11 15.14
CA LEU A 85 4.73 7.22 14.24
C LEU A 85 4.48 6.54 12.89
N PHE A 86 3.94 5.32 12.89
CA PHE A 86 3.67 4.60 11.65
C PHE A 86 2.50 5.18 10.86
N GLN A 87 1.49 5.76 11.53
CA GLN A 87 0.46 6.53 10.84
C GLN A 87 1.06 7.75 10.15
N GLY A 88 1.85 8.54 10.88
CA GLY A 88 2.54 9.70 10.32
C GLY A 88 3.45 9.33 9.15
N LEU A 89 4.21 8.24 9.29
CA LEU A 89 5.08 7.72 8.24
C LEU A 89 4.29 7.26 7.01
N ALA A 90 3.18 6.54 7.20
CA ALA A 90 2.33 6.08 6.09
C ALA A 90 1.73 7.27 5.32
N LEU A 91 1.26 8.30 6.03
CA LEU A 91 0.76 9.53 5.42
C LEU A 91 1.86 10.31 4.70
N LEU A 92 3.05 10.41 5.29
CA LEU A 92 4.20 11.05 4.66
C LEU A 92 4.59 10.34 3.35
N VAL A 93 4.72 9.01 3.40
CA VAL A 93 5.03 8.20 2.21
C VAL A 93 3.93 8.33 1.15
N PHE A 94 2.65 8.35 1.57
CA PHE A 94 1.54 8.60 0.65
C PHE A 94 1.70 9.93 -0.09
N VAL A 95 1.95 11.02 0.65
CA VAL A 95 2.15 12.35 0.05
C VAL A 95 3.31 12.31 -0.93
N LEU A 96 4.48 11.81 -0.52
CA LEU A 96 5.65 11.74 -1.40
C LEU A 96 5.39 10.92 -2.66
N MET A 97 4.75 9.77 -2.53
CA MET A 97 4.48 8.87 -3.66
C MET A 97 3.33 9.36 -4.56
N ALA A 98 2.34 10.06 -4.01
CA ALA A 98 1.27 10.67 -4.79
C ALA A 98 1.79 11.74 -5.76
N PHE A 99 2.89 12.42 -5.41
CA PHE A 99 3.58 13.38 -6.27
C PHE A 99 4.61 12.76 -7.23
N GLY A 100 5.10 11.54 -6.96
CA GLY A 100 6.04 10.83 -7.83
C GLY A 100 5.64 10.79 -9.31
N PRO A 101 4.38 10.46 -9.65
CA PRO A 101 3.89 10.46 -11.04
C PRO A 101 4.07 11.79 -11.79
N PHE A 102 4.12 12.93 -11.11
CA PHE A 102 4.31 14.24 -11.75
C PHE A 102 5.72 14.38 -12.35
N ALA A 103 6.71 13.73 -11.77
CA ALA A 103 8.07 13.69 -12.30
C ALA A 103 8.25 12.58 -13.35
N ALA A 104 7.40 11.55 -13.35
CA ALA A 104 7.58 10.34 -14.14
C ALA A 104 6.80 10.33 -15.47
N THR A 105 5.76 11.15 -15.64
CA THR A 105 4.99 11.20 -16.90
C THR A 105 4.30 12.55 -17.10
N GLN A 106 4.23 13.02 -18.34
CA GLN A 106 3.45 14.22 -18.72
C GLN A 106 2.01 13.88 -19.11
N GLU A 107 1.70 12.59 -19.30
CA GLU A 107 0.37 12.13 -19.67
C GLU A 107 -0.58 12.24 -18.46
N GLY A 108 -1.56 13.14 -18.55
CA GLY A 108 -2.45 13.46 -17.44
C GLY A 108 -3.27 12.28 -16.93
N SER A 109 -3.75 11.43 -17.83
CA SER A 109 -4.52 10.21 -17.51
C SER A 109 -3.68 9.19 -16.72
N THR A 110 -2.46 8.91 -17.20
CA THR A 110 -1.51 8.02 -16.52
C THR A 110 -1.15 8.57 -15.14
N ARG A 111 -0.82 9.86 -15.06
CA ARG A 111 -0.48 10.53 -13.80
C ARG A 111 -1.59 10.38 -12.77
N LEU A 112 -2.83 10.70 -13.16
CA LEU A 112 -3.99 10.61 -12.27
C LEU A 112 -4.19 9.18 -11.75
N VAL A 113 -4.19 8.18 -12.64
CA VAL A 113 -4.42 6.80 -12.23
C VAL A 113 -3.29 6.29 -11.35
N LEU A 114 -2.03 6.57 -11.68
CA LEU A 114 -0.89 6.19 -10.84
C LEU A 114 -1.00 6.84 -9.45
N SER A 115 -1.38 8.11 -9.33
CA SER A 115 -1.62 8.73 -8.03
C SER A 115 -2.76 8.04 -7.26
N LEU A 116 -3.87 7.69 -7.93
CA LEU A 116 -5.00 6.98 -7.32
C LEU A 116 -4.64 5.58 -6.80
N LEU A 117 -3.74 4.86 -7.47
CA LEU A 117 -3.29 3.53 -7.04
C LEU A 117 -2.55 3.55 -5.68
N HIS A 118 -2.15 4.71 -5.17
CA HIS A 118 -1.55 4.82 -3.83
C HIS A 118 -2.58 4.91 -2.71
N VAL A 119 -3.85 5.23 -3.02
CA VAL A 119 -4.89 5.45 -2.02
C VAL A 119 -5.30 4.15 -1.32
N PRO A 120 -5.65 3.05 -2.04
CA PRO A 120 -6.10 1.83 -1.37
C PRO A 120 -5.06 1.20 -0.42
N PRO A 121 -3.76 1.10 -0.77
CA PRO A 121 -2.75 0.57 0.14
C PRO A 121 -2.62 1.36 1.44
N VAL A 122 -2.67 2.69 1.37
CA VAL A 122 -2.50 3.56 2.54
C VAL A 122 -3.72 3.47 3.46
N LEU A 123 -4.93 3.55 2.90
CA LEU A 123 -6.15 3.38 3.68
C LEU A 123 -6.22 1.98 4.31
N GLY A 124 -5.88 0.94 3.55
CA GLY A 124 -5.82 -0.44 4.03
C GLY A 124 -4.82 -0.60 5.17
N PHE A 125 -3.63 -0.02 5.03
CA PHE A 125 -2.58 -0.08 6.06
C PHE A 125 -3.01 0.61 7.36
N LEU A 126 -3.52 1.85 7.27
CA LEU A 126 -4.01 2.60 8.42
C LEU A 126 -5.17 1.87 9.11
N TRP A 127 -6.10 1.33 8.33
CA TRP A 127 -7.21 0.52 8.86
C TRP A 127 -6.69 -0.73 9.58
N ALA A 128 -5.72 -1.45 9.01
CA ALA A 128 -5.16 -2.66 9.62
C ALA A 128 -4.52 -2.36 10.98
N LEU A 129 -3.70 -1.29 11.06
CA LEU A 129 -3.08 -0.86 12.31
C LEU A 129 -4.14 -0.48 13.35
N TRP A 130 -5.13 0.33 12.97
CA TRP A 130 -6.21 0.75 13.87
C TRP A 130 -7.01 -0.46 14.42
N ARG A 131 -7.33 -1.43 13.57
CA ARG A 131 -8.03 -2.66 13.98
C ARG A 131 -7.19 -3.52 14.90
N ALA A 132 -5.88 -3.62 14.64
CA ALA A 132 -4.95 -4.36 15.49
C ALA A 132 -4.83 -3.73 16.89
N GLU A 133 -4.67 -2.41 16.97
CA GLU A 133 -4.61 -1.70 18.26
C GLU A 133 -5.91 -1.85 19.04
N LYS A 134 -7.08 -1.73 18.38
CA LYS A 134 -8.38 -1.97 19.03
C LYS A 134 -8.55 -3.40 19.54
N ALA A 135 -7.84 -4.36 18.96
CA ALA A 135 -7.84 -5.75 19.41
C ALA A 135 -6.80 -6.04 20.51
N GLY A 136 -6.11 -5.01 21.03
CA GLY A 136 -5.14 -5.13 22.12
C GLY A 136 -3.79 -5.69 21.69
N TRP A 137 -3.39 -5.47 20.44
CA TRP A 137 -2.09 -5.89 19.92
C TRP A 137 -0.95 -4.92 20.28
#